data_AF-A0A259RHH7-F1
#
_entry.id   AF-A0A259RHH7-F1
#
_cell.length_a   1.000
_cell.length_b   1.000
_cell.length_c   1.000
_cell.angle_alpha   90.00
_cell.angle_beta   90.00
_cell.angle_gamma   90.00
#
_symmetry.space_group_name_H-M   'P 1'
#
loop_
_entity.id
_entity.type
_entity.pdbx_description
1 polymer ?
#
loop_
_entity_poly.entity_id
_entity_poly.type
_entity_poly.pdbx_seq_one_letter_code
_entity_poly.pdbx_strand_id
1 'polypeptide(L)'
;MRTNIEIDDELMDAAMRAGPFKTKKEAVEEGLKLLRRRAAYRDLLALRGKLHWEDPLAEGAAPPMVQERRAPYSAANSPAKAAGRKAAARKAPVPKAPANKG
;
A
#
# COMPACT_ATOMS: atom_id res chain seq x y z
N MET A 1 7.43 -39.77 0.70
CA MET A 1 8.33 -40.93 0.84
C MET A 1 9.09 -40.79 2.15
N ARG A 2 9.33 -41.87 2.89
CA ARG A 2 10.17 -41.83 4.10
C ARG A 2 11.61 -42.17 3.69
N THR A 3 12.55 -41.30 4.04
CA THR A 3 13.97 -41.45 3.72
C THR A 3 14.78 -41.06 4.95
N ASN A 4 15.86 -41.78 5.22
CA ASN A 4 16.82 -41.42 6.26
C ASN A 4 17.98 -40.69 5.59
N ILE A 5 18.27 -39.48 6.06
CA ILE A 5 19.35 -38.61 5.57
C ILE A 5 20.04 -37.96 6.76
N GLU A 6 21.35 -37.78 6.68
CA GLU A 6 22.12 -37.00 7.66
C GLU A 6 22.01 -35.51 7.30
N ILE A 7 21.69 -34.67 8.29
CA ILE A 7 21.56 -33.22 8.14
C ILE A 7 22.32 -32.57 9.27
N ASP A 8 23.04 -31.48 8.97
CA ASP A 8 23.70 -30.64 9.96
C ASP A 8 22.69 -30.05 10.97
N ASP A 9 23.01 -30.15 12.25
CA ASP A 9 22.10 -29.73 13.33
C ASP A 9 21.96 -28.21 13.40
N GLU A 10 23.02 -27.44 13.15
CA GLU A 10 22.96 -25.98 13.14
C GLU A 10 22.09 -25.49 11.99
N LEU A 11 22.19 -26.13 10.82
CA LEU A 11 21.35 -25.85 9.67
C LEU A 11 19.87 -26.12 9.97
N MET A 12 19.55 -27.26 10.59
CA MET A 12 18.18 -27.61 10.95
C MET A 12 17.62 -26.62 11.97
N ASP A 13 18.42 -26.26 12.97
CA ASP A 13 18.05 -25.27 13.98
C ASP A 13 17.78 -23.89 13.37
N ALA A 14 18.64 -23.44 12.46
CA ALA A 14 18.43 -22.20 11.74
C ALA A 14 17.13 -22.23 10.93
N ALA A 15 16.84 -23.34 10.24
CA ALA A 15 15.60 -23.50 9.48
C ALA A 15 14.36 -23.47 10.38
N MET A 16 14.39 -24.18 11.51
CA MET A 16 13.30 -24.21 12.50
C MET A 16 13.04 -22.83 13.13
N ARG A 17 14.08 -22.00 13.31
CA ARG A 17 13.93 -20.62 13.81
C ARG A 17 13.45 -19.63 12.75
N ALA A 18 13.79 -19.86 11.48
CA ALA A 18 13.50 -18.93 10.39
C ALA A 18 12.03 -18.95 9.94
N GLY A 19 11.31 -20.06 10.15
CA GLY A 19 9.92 -20.23 9.73
C GLY A 19 9.01 -20.74 10.84
N PRO A 20 7.68 -20.71 10.64
CA PRO A 20 6.70 -21.20 11.60
C PRO A 20 6.56 -22.73 11.55
N PHE A 21 7.68 -23.47 11.58
CA PHE A 21 7.67 -24.93 11.46
C PHE A 21 7.49 -25.60 12.82
N LYS A 22 6.58 -26.57 12.89
CA LYS A 22 6.35 -27.35 14.13
C LYS A 22 7.24 -28.58 14.21
N THR A 23 7.70 -29.09 13.06
CA THR A 23 8.50 -30.32 12.98
C THR A 23 9.65 -30.18 12.00
N LYS A 24 10.75 -30.92 12.24
CA LYS A 24 11.90 -31.00 11.33
C LYS A 24 11.48 -31.43 9.91
N LYS A 25 10.51 -32.35 9.81
CA LYS A 25 9.98 -32.81 8.51
C LYS A 25 9.34 -31.67 7.71
N GLU A 26 8.53 -30.84 8.38
CA GLU A 26 7.85 -29.71 7.75
C GLU A 26 8.86 -28.67 7.23
N ALA A 27 9.89 -28.35 8.02
CA ALA A 27 10.97 -27.47 7.59
C ALA A 27 11.68 -28.00 6.33
N VAL A 28 11.95 -29.31 6.28
CA VAL A 28 12.57 -29.95 5.10
C VAL A 28 11.64 -29.91 3.88
N GLU A 29 10.35 -30.22 4.04
CA GLU A 29 9.39 -30.17 2.94
C GLU A 29 9.25 -28.74 2.37
N GLU A 30 9.16 -27.73 3.23
CA GLU A 30 9.10 -26.33 2.81
C GLU A 30 10.41 -25.86 2.16
N GLY A 31 11.56 -26.31 2.66
CA GLY A 31 12.86 -26.09 2.02
C GLY A 31 12.92 -26.66 0.60
N LEU A 32 12.43 -27.88 0.39
CA LEU A 32 12.37 -28.51 -0.94
C LEU A 32 11.39 -27.77 -1.87
N LYS A 33 10.24 -27.33 -1.37
CA LYS A 33 9.30 -26.49 -2.13
C LYS A 33 9.94 -25.17 -2.54
N LEU A 34 10.73 -24.55 -1.67
CA LEU A 34 11.46 -23.33 -1.98
C LEU A 34 12.48 -23.54 -3.10
N LEU A 35 13.24 -24.65 -3.07
CA LEU A 35 14.18 -24.99 -4.14
C LEU A 35 13.48 -25.14 -5.50
N ARG A 36 12.33 -25.82 -5.54
CA ARG A 36 11.51 -25.92 -6.76
C ARG A 36 11.09 -24.53 -7.27
N ARG A 37 10.60 -23.66 -6.40
CA ARG A 37 10.20 -22.28 -6.79
C ARG A 37 11.39 -21.50 -7.34
N ARG A 38 12.56 -21.61 -6.69
CA ARG A 38 13.79 -20.93 -7.12
C ARG A 38 14.25 -21.39 -8.50
N ALA A 39 14.09 -22.67 -8.84
CA ALA A 39 14.38 -23.16 -10.19
C ALA A 39 13.49 -22.45 -11.23
N ALA A 40 12.18 -22.41 -11.00
CA ALA A 40 11.25 -21.71 -11.90
C ALA A 40 11.60 -20.22 -12.07
N TYR A 41 12.01 -19.54 -10.99
CA TYR A 41 12.46 -18.14 -11.08
C TYR A 41 13.75 -17.98 -11.88
N ARG A 42 14.68 -18.93 -11.79
CA ARG A 42 15.89 -18.92 -12.63
C ARG A 42 15.55 -19.08 -14.11
N ASP A 43 14.58 -19.92 -14.44
CA ASP A 43 14.14 -20.12 -15.82
C ASP A 43 13.51 -18.83 -16.37
N LEU A 44 12.68 -18.15 -15.58
CA LEU A 44 12.13 -16.83 -15.94
C LEU A 44 13.24 -15.78 -16.12
N LEU A 45 14.20 -15.72 -15.20
CA LEU A 45 15.36 -14.82 -15.32
C LEU A 45 16.18 -15.12 -16.58
N ALA A 46 16.27 -16.37 -17.01
CA ALA A 46 16.98 -16.76 -18.23
C ALA A 46 16.28 -16.28 -19.52
N LEU A 47 15.01 -15.87 -19.45
CA LEU A 47 14.26 -15.24 -20.55
C LEU A 47 14.48 -13.72 -20.63
N ARG A 48 15.16 -13.11 -19.65
CA ARG A 48 15.48 -11.68 -19.65
C ARG A 48 16.23 -11.30 -20.93
N GLY A 49 15.70 -10.32 -21.67
CA GLY A 49 16.28 -9.82 -22.91
C GLY A 49 16.08 -10.73 -24.13
N LYS A 50 15.43 -11.89 -23.98
CA LYS A 50 15.07 -12.79 -25.10
C LYS A 50 13.63 -12.61 -25.57
N LEU A 51 12.78 -12.07 -24.71
CA LEU A 51 11.38 -11.82 -25.01
C LEU A 51 11.26 -10.48 -25.73
N HIS A 52 10.68 -10.51 -26.93
CA HIS A 52 10.18 -9.30 -27.59
C HIS A 52 8.82 -8.95 -27.01
N TRP A 53 8.73 -7.78 -26.39
CA TRP A 53 7.46 -7.23 -25.94
C TRP A 53 6.99 -6.21 -26.97
N GLU A 54 5.85 -6.49 -27.60
CA GLU A 54 5.18 -5.52 -28.48
C GLU A 54 4.30 -4.62 -27.62
N ASP A 55 4.49 -3.31 -27.72
CA ASP A 55 3.60 -2.32 -27.12
C ASP A 55 2.61 -1.83 -28.18
N PRO A 56 1.34 -2.28 -28.13
CA PRO A 56 0.33 -1.88 -29.10
C PRO A 56 -0.07 -0.39 -29.00
N LEU A 57 0.40 0.33 -27.97
CA LEU A 57 0.17 1.77 -27.79
C LEU A 57 1.42 2.62 -28.09
N ALA A 58 2.60 2.01 -28.24
CA ALA A 58 3.83 2.74 -28.54
C ALA A 58 3.87 3.31 -29.97
N GLU A 59 3.10 2.72 -30.88
CA GLU A 59 3.02 3.17 -32.26
C GLU A 59 2.06 4.36 -32.41
N GLY A 60 2.50 5.53 -31.96
CA GLY A 60 2.22 6.82 -32.59
C GLY A 60 0.77 7.32 -32.71
N ALA A 61 -0.22 6.61 -32.21
CA ALA A 61 -1.60 7.09 -32.16
C ALA A 61 -1.97 7.32 -30.70
N ALA A 62 -1.76 8.55 -30.21
CA ALA A 62 -2.56 9.02 -29.10
C ALA A 62 -4.02 8.71 -29.46
N PRO A 63 -4.78 7.94 -28.64
CA PRO A 63 -6.20 7.76 -28.90
C PRO A 63 -6.79 9.16 -29.07
N PRO A 64 -7.64 9.41 -30.09
CA PRO A 64 -8.14 10.75 -30.36
C PRO A 64 -8.64 11.31 -29.05
N MET A 65 -7.95 12.34 -28.54
CA MET A 65 -8.29 12.96 -27.27
C MET A 65 -9.59 13.70 -27.52
N VAL A 66 -10.71 12.99 -27.35
CA VAL A 66 -12.04 13.59 -27.33
C VAL A 66 -12.15 14.30 -25.99
N GLN A 67 -11.64 15.53 -25.93
CA GLN A 67 -12.00 16.45 -24.87
C GLN A 67 -13.44 16.91 -25.15
N GLU A 68 -14.42 16.16 -24.63
CA GLU A 68 -15.75 16.73 -24.48
C GLU A 68 -15.63 18.03 -23.70
N ARG A 69 -16.25 19.10 -24.21
CA ARG A 69 -16.29 20.38 -23.50
C ARG A 69 -16.90 20.11 -22.13
N ARG A 70 -16.08 20.22 -21.09
CA ARG A 70 -16.53 20.07 -19.70
C ARG A 70 -17.69 21.03 -19.47
N ALA A 71 -18.87 20.47 -19.21
CA ALA A 71 -20.06 21.27 -18.97
C ALA A 71 -19.78 22.29 -17.85
N PRO A 72 -20.17 23.57 -17.99
CA PRO A 72 -20.01 24.54 -16.92
C PRO A 72 -20.83 24.07 -15.73
N TYR A 73 -20.16 23.86 -14.60
CA TYR A 73 -20.82 23.50 -13.34
C TYR A 73 -21.69 24.69 -12.92
N SER A 74 -23.02 24.56 -12.99
CA SER A 74 -23.90 25.61 -12.48
C SER A 74 -23.99 25.47 -10.96
N ALA A 75 -23.41 26.43 -10.23
CA ALA A 75 -23.56 26.52 -8.78
C ALA A 75 -24.95 27.08 -8.40
N ALA A 76 -26.00 26.67 -9.10
CA ALA A 76 -27.36 27.18 -8.89
C ALA A 76 -28.08 26.53 -7.69
N ASN A 77 -27.44 25.61 -6.96
CA ASN A 77 -27.98 25.05 -5.72
C ASN A 77 -26.85 24.87 -4.68
N SER A 78 -26.44 25.97 -4.05
CA SER A 78 -25.80 25.92 -2.74
C SER A 78 -26.69 26.68 -1.74
N PRO A 79 -27.22 26.02 -0.69
CA PRO A 79 -28.02 26.71 0.32
C PRO A 79 -27.10 27.48 1.27
N ALA A 80 -26.61 28.64 0.83
CA ALA A 80 -25.94 29.59 1.69
C ALA A 80 -26.98 30.44 2.44
N LYS A 81 -27.37 29.94 3.61
CA LYS A 81 -27.74 30.68 4.84
C LYS A 81 -27.97 32.20 4.66
N ALA A 82 -29.23 32.59 4.42
CA ALA A 82 -29.69 33.97 4.55
C ALA A 82 -30.86 34.04 5.55
N ALA A 83 -30.55 34.29 6.83
CA ALA A 83 -31.53 34.76 7.79
C ALA A 83 -30.90 35.83 8.70
N GLY A 84 -31.07 37.08 8.23
CA GLY A 84 -31.49 38.23 9.03
C GLY A 84 -30.82 38.51 10.37
N ARG A 85 -30.05 39.60 10.40
CA ARG A 85 -29.69 40.36 11.61
C ARG A 85 -30.95 40.87 12.34
N LYS A 86 -31.02 40.71 13.66
CA LYS A 86 -31.66 41.68 14.57
C LYS A 86 -30.72 42.00 15.73
N ALA A 87 -30.60 43.29 16.02
CA ALA A 87 -29.69 43.90 16.97
C ALA A 87 -30.32 44.08 18.36
N ALA A 88 -29.46 44.07 19.40
CA ALA A 88 -29.57 44.60 20.78
C ALA A 88 -28.95 43.56 21.75
N ALA A 89 -28.11 43.84 22.74
CA ALA A 89 -27.64 45.08 23.34
C ALA A 89 -26.26 44.86 23.99
N ARG A 90 -25.64 45.99 24.34
CA ARG A 90 -24.28 46.24 24.83
C ARG A 90 -23.95 45.56 26.17
N LYS A 91 -22.69 45.10 26.35
CA LYS A 91 -21.72 45.68 27.31
C LYS A 91 -20.31 45.05 27.13
N ALA A 92 -19.30 45.92 27.21
CA ALA A 92 -17.88 45.67 26.99
C ALA A 92 -17.18 44.98 28.18
N PRO A 93 -16.05 44.27 27.97
CA PRO A 93 -15.16 43.88 29.05
C PRO A 93 -14.16 45.00 29.35
N VAL A 94 -13.93 45.28 30.64
CA VAL A 94 -12.85 46.17 31.12
C VAL A 94 -11.93 45.35 32.04
N PRO A 95 -10.60 45.58 32.06
CA PRO A 95 -9.60 44.52 32.25
C PRO A 95 -8.82 44.56 33.59
N LYS A 96 -8.00 43.50 33.77
CA LYS A 96 -6.74 43.34 34.53
C LYS A 96 -6.74 43.31 36.08
N ALA A 97 -6.02 42.29 36.59
CA ALA A 97 -5.57 42.08 37.98
C ALA A 97 -4.51 43.15 38.41
N PRO A 98 -4.19 43.35 39.72
CA PRO A 98 -3.38 42.37 40.49
C PRO A 98 -3.60 42.29 42.03
N ALA A 99 -3.11 41.18 42.59
CA ALA A 99 -2.41 40.95 43.87
C ALA A 99 -2.84 41.61 45.22
N ASN A 100 -2.93 40.72 46.24
CA ASN A 100 -2.49 40.82 47.64
C ASN A 100 -3.54 41.06 48.75
N LYS A 101 -3.77 40.04 49.60
CA LYS A 101 -3.43 39.97 51.04
C LYS A 101 -4.23 38.85 51.74
N GLY A 102 -3.51 38.02 52.49
CA GLY A 102 -4.02 36.94 53.34
C GLY A 102 -2.91 35.94 53.59
#